data_AF-A0A1Q6JLA1-F1
#
_entry.id   AF-A0A1Q6JLA1-F1
#
_cell.length_a   1.000
_cell.length_b   1.000
_cell.length_c   1.000
_cell.angle_alpha   90.00
_cell.angle_beta   90.00
_cell.angle_gamma   90.00
#
_symmetry.space_group_name_H-M   'P 1'
#
loop_
_entity.id
_entity.type
_entity.pdbx_description
1 polymer ?
#
loop_
_entity_poly.entity_id
_entity_poly.type
_entity_poly.pdbx_seq_one_letter_code
_entity_poly.pdbx_strand_id
1 'polypeptide(L)'
;MIGQIKFKSGSSGLYELDEWEAVNGLITQAQNTANAAVESAKNANTAVGNLNDYVDGAFADGIITEAEAKAIEKYINTVNNTKAAVEAAYNKLYTNAYLTGTAKTGLLNAKVTLMGSIENLISAINSAIADGKTTVTEKNNVDSKYATFNSAYADFNTAVEAANKAIQDTLNTANAAVESAKNAIAQDLGYANFADLAEKAAANETIIVGGKINTTLINAELIVTAALLAKLVKVTELIAENLTVTGNSKIAGFSVSGNGLTNTPFNNDAYVIFSNDAHKCFAGIGGNVLPTSSGLRAVARFENEDTSDWWGLGRNVAMLLSAKNGTYNHAFLGDGNGTLNGWIEGYKYSKFTLSSANTIYNGYSNLKDNNRWVIYSRVDNSGITLPKLSEVRDALGIGTSTKFCVEFTVISDLDSKGFDIYGRNSKKSSDGTYPWNTSEYPNLVHWDNDHWDSVAMGAGDSLTVLLIYDSSKGGSKGGYPLTYTARIINRQN
;
A
#
# COMPACT_ATOMS: atom_id res chain seq x y z
N MET A 1 -26.32 -8.51 -21.34
CA MET A 1 -26.09 -7.28 -20.56
C MET A 1 -25.46 -7.71 -19.25
N ILE A 2 -24.48 -6.97 -18.74
CA ILE A 2 -23.90 -7.23 -17.43
C ILE A 2 -24.39 -6.09 -16.55
N GLY A 3 -25.55 -6.29 -15.91
CA GLY A 3 -26.09 -5.34 -14.94
C GLY A 3 -25.05 -5.10 -13.84
N GLN A 4 -24.68 -3.84 -13.62
CA GLN A 4 -23.78 -3.45 -12.54
C GLN A 4 -24.62 -2.87 -11.41
N ILE A 5 -24.52 -3.45 -10.22
CA ILE A 5 -25.07 -2.85 -9.00
C ILE A 5 -24.19 -1.64 -8.65
N LYS A 6 -24.79 -0.45 -8.57
CA LYS A 6 -24.08 0.82 -8.36
C LYS A 6 -24.44 1.40 -6.99
N PHE A 7 -23.62 1.15 -5.98
CA PHE A 7 -23.81 1.74 -4.66
C PHE A 7 -23.45 3.24 -4.68
N LYS A 8 -24.45 4.11 -4.53
CA LYS A 8 -24.28 5.54 -4.25
C LYS A 8 -24.49 5.80 -2.76
N SER A 9 -23.96 6.90 -2.25
CA SER A 9 -24.22 7.32 -0.85
C SER A 9 -25.73 7.36 -0.59
N GLY A 10 -26.17 6.76 0.52
CA GLY A 10 -27.58 6.72 0.89
C GLY A 10 -28.46 5.80 0.04
N SER A 11 -27.90 4.95 -0.82
CA SER A 11 -28.66 4.06 -1.70
C SER A 11 -28.34 2.59 -1.50
N SER A 12 -29.36 1.74 -1.68
CA SER A 12 -29.21 0.28 -1.71
C SER A 12 -28.44 -0.22 -2.93
N GLY A 13 -28.16 0.64 -3.93
CA GLY A 13 -27.46 0.31 -5.17
C GLY A 13 -28.29 -0.48 -6.19
N LEU A 14 -29.43 -0.99 -5.73
CA LEU A 14 -30.40 -1.78 -6.47
C LEU A 14 -31.34 -0.88 -7.29
N TYR A 15 -31.63 0.35 -6.84
CA TYR A 15 -32.40 1.30 -7.63
C TYR A 15 -31.66 1.76 -8.88
N GLU A 16 -30.33 1.83 -8.81
CA GLU A 16 -29.46 2.30 -9.89
C GLU A 16 -29.13 1.23 -10.93
N LEU A 17 -29.81 0.09 -10.89
CA LEU A 17 -29.66 -0.94 -11.90
C LEU A 17 -30.43 -0.53 -13.16
N ASP A 18 -29.71 -0.06 -14.17
CA ASP A 18 -30.25 0.47 -15.43
C ASP A 18 -31.29 -0.48 -16.08
N GLU A 19 -31.09 -1.80 -15.92
CA GLU A 19 -31.98 -2.84 -16.44
C GLU A 19 -33.38 -2.80 -15.78
N TRP A 20 -33.47 -2.48 -14.49
CA TRP A 20 -34.76 -2.41 -13.78
C TRP A 20 -35.53 -1.14 -14.11
N GLU A 21 -34.86 0.00 -14.19
CA GLU A 21 -35.51 1.25 -14.63
C GLU A 21 -36.07 1.10 -16.04
N ALA A 22 -35.30 0.50 -16.96
CA ALA A 22 -35.74 0.25 -18.33
C ALA A 22 -36.96 -0.69 -18.37
N VAL A 23 -36.96 -1.78 -17.61
CA VAL A 23 -38.10 -2.71 -17.55
C VAL A 23 -39.34 -2.01 -16.98
N ASN A 24 -39.20 -1.26 -15.89
CA ASN A 24 -40.33 -0.55 -15.29
C ASN A 24 -40.91 0.54 -16.23
N GLY A 25 -40.04 1.24 -16.96
CA GLY A 25 -40.44 2.20 -17.99
C GLY A 25 -41.24 1.54 -19.12
N LEU A 26 -40.79 0.39 -19.62
CA LEU A 26 -41.49 -0.38 -20.65
C LEU A 26 -42.85 -0.89 -20.16
N ILE A 27 -42.94 -1.38 -18.91
CA ILE A 27 -44.20 -1.79 -18.28
C ILE A 27 -45.18 -0.61 -18.26
N THR A 28 -44.75 0.54 -17.74
CA THR A 28 -45.58 1.74 -17.65
C THR A 28 -46.05 2.21 -19.03
N GLN A 29 -45.16 2.21 -20.03
CA GLN A 29 -45.51 2.58 -21.40
C GLN A 29 -46.53 1.63 -22.02
N ALA A 30 -46.39 0.32 -21.80
CA ALA A 30 -47.33 -0.69 -22.29
C ALA A 30 -48.71 -0.53 -21.62
N GLN A 31 -48.75 -0.26 -20.31
CA GLN A 31 -50.00 0.00 -19.57
C GLN A 31 -50.73 1.23 -20.13
N ASN A 32 -50.01 2.35 -20.29
CA ASN A 32 -50.58 3.60 -20.79
C ASN A 32 -51.07 3.47 -22.23
N THR A 33 -50.33 2.76 -23.09
CA THR A 33 -50.73 2.52 -24.49
C THR A 33 -52.03 1.72 -24.56
N ALA A 34 -52.17 0.68 -23.73
CA ALA A 34 -53.36 -0.16 -23.71
C ALA A 34 -54.58 0.61 -23.15
N ASN A 35 -54.41 1.37 -22.06
CA ASN A 35 -55.47 2.21 -21.50
C ASN A 35 -55.95 3.28 -22.49
N ALA A 36 -55.02 3.95 -23.19
CA ALA A 36 -55.35 4.93 -24.22
C ALA A 36 -56.13 4.32 -25.40
N ALA A 37 -55.87 3.06 -25.75
CA ALA A 37 -56.61 2.36 -26.80
C ALA A 37 -58.06 2.05 -26.39
N VAL A 38 -58.29 1.65 -25.13
CA VAL A 38 -59.65 1.48 -24.59
C VAL A 38 -60.44 2.78 -24.66
N GLU A 39 -59.83 3.88 -24.19
CA GLU A 39 -60.46 5.19 -24.20
C GLU A 39 -60.78 5.65 -25.63
N SER A 40 -59.87 5.40 -26.58
CA SER A 40 -60.10 5.71 -28.00
C SER A 40 -61.29 4.93 -28.58
N ALA A 41 -61.40 3.63 -28.27
CA ALA A 41 -62.50 2.79 -28.75
C ALA A 41 -63.87 3.24 -28.17
N LYS A 42 -63.89 3.60 -26.88
CA LYS A 42 -65.10 4.13 -26.21
C LYS A 42 -65.54 5.47 -26.80
N ASN A 43 -64.62 6.40 -27.00
CA ASN A 43 -64.93 7.70 -27.59
C ASN A 43 -65.47 7.56 -29.03
N ALA A 44 -64.93 6.63 -29.79
CA ALA A 44 -65.43 6.32 -31.12
C ALA A 44 -66.85 5.70 -31.11
N ASN A 45 -67.25 5.01 -30.02
CA ASN A 45 -68.62 4.52 -29.82
C ASN A 45 -69.60 5.69 -29.60
N THR A 46 -69.21 6.64 -28.76
CA THR A 46 -70.03 7.82 -28.47
C THR A 46 -70.29 8.64 -29.73
N ALA A 47 -69.31 8.72 -30.64
CA ALA A 47 -69.44 9.43 -31.91
C ALA A 47 -70.54 8.85 -32.83
N VAL A 48 -70.88 7.56 -32.70
CA VAL A 48 -71.90 6.89 -33.52
C VAL A 48 -73.24 6.66 -32.80
N GLY A 49 -73.35 6.99 -31.51
CA GLY A 49 -74.55 6.67 -30.71
C GLY A 49 -75.85 7.31 -31.19
N ASN A 50 -75.79 8.49 -31.82
CA ASN A 50 -76.96 9.23 -32.31
C ASN A 50 -77.22 9.05 -33.81
N LEU A 51 -76.58 8.07 -34.46
CA LEU A 51 -76.63 7.93 -35.92
C LEU A 51 -78.02 7.54 -36.42
N ASN A 52 -78.75 6.70 -35.66
CA ASN A 52 -80.08 6.22 -36.04
C ASN A 52 -81.10 7.34 -36.20
N ASP A 53 -81.14 8.24 -35.22
CA ASP A 53 -82.12 9.33 -35.16
C ASP A 53 -82.01 10.24 -36.37
N TYR A 54 -80.79 10.40 -36.87
CA TYR A 54 -80.53 11.21 -38.05
C TYR A 54 -80.90 10.51 -39.36
N VAL A 55 -80.60 9.21 -39.49
CA VAL A 55 -81.01 8.41 -40.66
C VAL A 55 -82.54 8.30 -40.72
N ASP A 56 -83.18 8.06 -39.58
CA ASP A 56 -84.64 7.99 -39.44
C ASP A 56 -85.31 9.32 -39.79
N GLY A 57 -84.74 10.44 -39.34
CA GLY A 57 -85.22 11.77 -39.68
C GLY A 57 -85.17 12.03 -41.19
N ALA A 58 -84.08 11.64 -41.85
CA ALA A 58 -83.91 11.80 -43.29
C ALA A 58 -84.79 10.86 -44.13
N PHE A 59 -85.34 9.79 -43.55
CA PHE A 59 -86.17 8.81 -44.24
C PHE A 59 -87.67 9.00 -43.99
N ALA A 60 -88.08 10.03 -43.24
CA ALA A 60 -89.41 10.15 -42.66
C ALA A 60 -90.56 10.35 -43.67
N ASP A 61 -90.36 11.12 -44.74
CA ASP A 61 -91.41 11.47 -45.71
C ASP A 61 -91.29 10.75 -47.07
N GLY A 62 -90.27 9.91 -47.24
CA GLY A 62 -90.01 9.12 -48.45
C GLY A 62 -89.29 9.87 -49.58
N ILE A 63 -88.92 11.14 -49.39
CA ILE A 63 -88.16 11.94 -50.38
C ILE A 63 -86.84 12.38 -49.74
N ILE A 64 -85.70 12.15 -50.41
CA ILE A 64 -84.41 12.67 -49.93
C ILE A 64 -84.21 14.08 -50.47
N THR A 65 -84.28 15.08 -49.59
CA THR A 65 -83.92 16.45 -49.91
C THR A 65 -82.40 16.64 -49.95
N GLU A 66 -81.94 17.73 -50.55
CA GLU A 66 -80.50 18.06 -50.59
C GLU A 66 -79.91 18.24 -49.18
N ALA A 67 -80.70 18.75 -48.24
CA ALA A 67 -80.29 18.91 -46.84
C ALA A 67 -80.11 17.55 -46.14
N GLU A 68 -81.01 16.60 -46.41
CA GLU A 68 -80.93 15.23 -45.89
C GLU A 68 -79.80 14.43 -46.53
N ALA A 69 -79.57 14.58 -47.84
CA ALA A 69 -78.42 13.97 -48.50
C ALA A 69 -77.09 14.44 -47.88
N LYS A 70 -76.95 15.74 -47.60
CA LYS A 70 -75.77 16.30 -46.90
C LYS A 70 -75.65 15.81 -45.45
N ALA A 71 -76.77 15.64 -44.75
CA ALA A 71 -76.78 15.06 -43.42
C ALA A 71 -76.26 13.61 -43.46
N ILE A 72 -76.80 12.79 -44.38
CA ILE A 72 -76.38 11.39 -44.61
C ILE A 72 -74.90 11.27 -44.98
N GLU A 73 -74.39 12.15 -45.85
CA GLU A 73 -72.97 12.21 -46.17
C GLU A 73 -72.10 12.45 -44.93
N LYS A 74 -72.51 13.40 -44.07
CA LYS A 74 -71.81 13.65 -42.80
C LYS A 74 -71.83 12.43 -41.88
N TYR A 75 -72.90 11.62 -41.88
CA TYR A 75 -72.99 10.39 -41.09
C TYR A 75 -72.09 9.28 -41.60
N ILE A 76 -72.05 9.06 -42.92
CA ILE A 76 -71.11 8.13 -43.55
C ILE A 76 -69.68 8.53 -43.19
N ASN A 77 -69.36 9.83 -43.22
CA ASN A 77 -68.07 10.34 -42.79
C ASN A 77 -67.79 10.07 -41.30
N THR A 78 -68.76 10.24 -40.41
CA THR A 78 -68.63 9.87 -38.99
C THR A 78 -68.36 8.37 -38.82
N VAL A 79 -69.09 7.50 -39.50
CA VAL A 79 -68.89 6.04 -39.44
C VAL A 79 -67.51 5.65 -39.98
N ASN A 80 -67.05 6.27 -41.08
CA ASN A 80 -65.71 6.05 -41.63
C ASN A 80 -64.61 6.54 -40.68
N ASN A 81 -64.79 7.69 -40.02
CA ASN A 81 -63.86 8.17 -39.01
C ASN A 81 -63.82 7.24 -37.79
N THR A 82 -64.97 6.73 -37.37
CA THR A 82 -65.09 5.72 -36.31
C THR A 82 -64.40 4.41 -36.72
N LYS A 83 -64.55 3.96 -37.97
CA LYS A 83 -63.81 2.82 -38.53
C LYS A 83 -62.31 3.00 -38.34
N ALA A 84 -61.77 4.15 -38.74
CA ALA A 84 -60.36 4.46 -38.59
C ALA A 84 -59.91 4.51 -37.12
N ALA A 85 -60.71 5.10 -36.22
CA ALA A 85 -60.42 5.18 -34.80
C ALA A 85 -60.40 3.79 -34.12
N VAL A 86 -61.38 2.95 -34.46
CA VAL A 86 -61.46 1.54 -34.02
C VAL A 86 -60.27 0.75 -34.50
N GLU A 87 -59.86 0.89 -35.77
CA GLU A 87 -58.69 0.22 -36.31
C GLU A 87 -57.40 0.67 -35.61
N ALA A 88 -57.27 1.97 -35.31
CA ALA A 88 -56.14 2.48 -34.54
C ALA A 88 -56.09 1.91 -33.11
N ALA A 89 -57.24 1.84 -32.43
CA ALA A 89 -57.33 1.25 -31.09
C ALA A 89 -57.02 -0.26 -31.10
N TYR A 90 -57.61 -0.98 -32.07
CA TYR A 90 -57.33 -2.39 -32.31
C TYR A 90 -55.83 -2.63 -32.52
N ASN A 91 -55.20 -1.89 -33.44
CA ASN A 91 -53.78 -2.09 -33.77
C ASN A 91 -52.89 -1.91 -32.54
N LYS A 92 -53.12 -0.85 -31.73
CA LYS A 92 -52.37 -0.61 -30.49
C LYS A 92 -52.43 -1.78 -29.50
N LEU A 93 -53.60 -2.39 -29.33
CA LEU A 93 -53.79 -3.53 -28.43
C LEU A 93 -53.27 -4.83 -29.05
N TYR A 94 -53.53 -5.06 -30.33
CA TYR A 94 -53.22 -6.32 -31.00
C TYR A 94 -51.72 -6.55 -31.17
N THR A 95 -50.97 -5.47 -31.45
CA THR A 95 -49.49 -5.51 -31.55
C THR A 95 -48.81 -5.50 -30.19
N ASN A 96 -49.55 -5.29 -29.10
CA ASN A 96 -48.98 -5.33 -27.77
C ASN A 96 -48.44 -6.74 -27.47
N ALA A 97 -47.15 -6.83 -27.12
CA ALA A 97 -46.45 -8.09 -26.90
C ALA A 97 -47.06 -8.92 -25.74
N TYR A 98 -47.74 -8.25 -24.81
CA TYR A 98 -48.37 -8.86 -23.64
C TYR A 98 -49.80 -9.34 -23.91
N LEU A 99 -50.38 -9.07 -25.09
CA LEU A 99 -51.68 -9.62 -25.49
C LEU A 99 -51.50 -10.96 -26.21
N THR A 100 -51.90 -12.03 -25.53
CA THR A 100 -51.82 -13.41 -26.03
C THR A 100 -53.11 -14.19 -25.76
N GLY A 101 -53.18 -15.43 -26.25
CA GLY A 101 -54.26 -16.36 -25.96
C GLY A 101 -55.65 -15.90 -26.41
N THR A 102 -56.67 -16.29 -25.64
CA THR A 102 -58.09 -16.11 -25.99
C THR A 102 -58.48 -14.66 -26.20
N ALA A 103 -57.98 -13.73 -25.38
CA ALA A 103 -58.30 -12.31 -25.51
C ALA A 103 -57.79 -11.71 -26.84
N LYS A 104 -56.61 -12.15 -27.32
CA LYS A 104 -56.06 -11.73 -28.62
C LYS A 104 -56.94 -12.18 -29.78
N THR A 105 -57.34 -13.45 -29.76
CA THR A 105 -58.22 -14.03 -30.79
C THR A 105 -59.61 -13.40 -30.74
N GLY A 106 -60.16 -13.19 -29.55
CA GLY A 106 -61.46 -12.52 -29.35
C GLY A 106 -61.46 -11.09 -29.91
N LEU A 107 -60.41 -10.31 -29.65
CA LEU A 107 -60.26 -8.96 -30.19
C LEU A 107 -60.20 -8.95 -31.73
N LEU A 108 -59.44 -9.86 -32.34
CA LEU A 108 -59.39 -9.99 -33.80
C LEU A 108 -60.77 -10.31 -34.38
N ASN A 109 -61.46 -11.30 -33.82
CA ASN A 109 -62.77 -11.72 -34.30
C ASN A 109 -63.78 -10.57 -34.19
N ALA A 110 -63.81 -9.86 -33.05
CA ALA A 110 -64.69 -8.72 -32.87
C ALA A 110 -64.37 -7.57 -33.84
N LYS A 111 -63.08 -7.31 -34.14
CA LYS A 111 -62.68 -6.34 -35.17
C LYS A 111 -63.20 -6.73 -36.53
N VAL A 112 -63.01 -7.98 -36.95
CA VAL A 112 -63.48 -8.48 -38.26
C VAL A 112 -64.99 -8.34 -38.38
N THR A 113 -65.74 -8.76 -37.36
CA THR A 113 -67.21 -8.63 -37.32
C THR A 113 -67.65 -7.17 -37.42
N LEU A 114 -67.03 -6.27 -36.67
CA LEU A 114 -67.36 -4.84 -36.71
C LEU A 114 -67.02 -4.19 -38.05
N MET A 115 -65.88 -4.52 -38.67
CA MET A 115 -65.56 -3.99 -40.01
C MET A 115 -66.57 -4.45 -41.05
N GLY A 116 -67.00 -5.72 -41.00
CA GLY A 116 -68.02 -6.25 -41.88
C GLY A 116 -69.40 -5.60 -41.66
N SER A 117 -69.78 -5.33 -40.41
CA SER A 117 -71.05 -4.65 -40.11
C SER A 117 -71.04 -3.19 -40.55
N ILE A 118 -69.91 -2.49 -40.41
CA ILE A 118 -69.71 -1.13 -40.95
C ILE A 118 -69.89 -1.09 -42.46
N GLU A 119 -69.24 -2.01 -43.19
CA GLU A 119 -69.32 -2.05 -44.66
C GLU A 119 -70.74 -2.37 -45.14
N ASN A 120 -71.43 -3.28 -44.46
CA ASN A 120 -72.83 -3.61 -44.76
C ASN A 120 -73.77 -2.43 -44.48
N LEU A 121 -73.55 -1.68 -43.39
CA LEU A 121 -74.35 -0.50 -43.06
C LEU A 121 -74.16 0.62 -44.10
N ILE A 122 -72.91 0.96 -44.44
CA ILE A 122 -72.59 1.98 -45.45
C ILE A 122 -73.21 1.59 -46.80
N SER A 123 -73.11 0.32 -47.20
CA SER A 123 -73.70 -0.18 -48.44
C SER A 123 -75.23 -0.07 -48.46
N ALA A 124 -75.88 -0.41 -47.34
CA ALA A 124 -77.33 -0.28 -47.19
C ALA A 124 -77.79 1.18 -47.28
N ILE A 125 -77.09 2.10 -46.61
CA ILE A 125 -77.36 3.54 -46.66
C ILE A 125 -77.19 4.07 -48.08
N ASN A 126 -76.06 3.78 -48.75
CA ASN A 126 -75.79 4.25 -50.11
C ASN A 126 -76.82 3.73 -51.12
N SER A 127 -77.27 2.49 -50.95
CA SER A 127 -78.31 1.91 -51.82
C SER A 127 -79.65 2.62 -51.61
N ALA A 128 -80.02 2.90 -50.35
CA ALA A 128 -81.28 3.53 -49.96
C ALA A 128 -81.41 5.01 -50.37
N ILE A 129 -80.32 5.67 -50.76
CA ILE A 129 -80.34 7.08 -51.18
C ILE A 129 -80.07 7.26 -52.68
N ALA A 130 -79.75 6.17 -53.41
CA ALA A 130 -79.19 6.25 -54.75
C ALA A 130 -80.15 6.85 -55.79
N ASP A 131 -81.46 6.67 -55.63
CA ASP A 131 -82.50 7.17 -56.54
C ASP A 131 -83.17 8.47 -56.07
N GLY A 132 -82.70 9.03 -54.94
CA GLY A 132 -83.24 10.26 -54.32
C GLY A 132 -84.59 10.08 -53.62
N LYS A 133 -85.05 8.84 -53.42
CA LYS A 133 -86.27 8.49 -52.69
C LYS A 133 -85.96 7.41 -51.65
N THR A 134 -86.86 7.22 -50.70
CA THR A 134 -86.73 6.15 -49.71
C THR A 134 -88.00 5.31 -49.68
N THR A 135 -87.82 4.01 -49.48
CA THR A 135 -88.93 3.07 -49.29
C THR A 135 -88.91 2.48 -47.88
N VAL A 136 -90.06 1.98 -47.44
CA VAL A 136 -90.19 1.25 -46.16
C VAL A 136 -89.25 0.05 -46.10
N THR A 137 -89.02 -0.63 -47.24
CA THR A 137 -88.11 -1.78 -47.32
C THR A 137 -86.65 -1.36 -47.13
N GLU A 138 -86.23 -0.25 -47.74
CA GLU A 138 -84.88 0.29 -47.59
C GLU A 138 -84.62 0.77 -46.16
N LYS A 139 -85.59 1.50 -45.58
CA LYS A 139 -85.53 1.91 -44.18
C LYS A 139 -85.34 0.70 -43.25
N ASN A 140 -86.20 -0.31 -43.36
CA ASN A 140 -86.10 -1.52 -42.54
C ASN A 140 -84.76 -2.25 -42.71
N ASN A 141 -84.18 -2.24 -43.91
CA ASN A 141 -82.87 -2.82 -44.16
C ASN A 141 -81.76 -2.02 -43.47
N VAL A 142 -81.77 -0.68 -43.59
CA VAL A 142 -80.81 0.20 -42.92
C VAL A 142 -80.91 0.06 -41.39
N ASP A 143 -82.12 0.08 -40.83
CA ASP A 143 -82.37 -0.11 -39.39
C ASP A 143 -81.80 -1.46 -38.90
N SER A 144 -82.03 -2.54 -39.67
CA SER A 144 -81.50 -3.86 -39.36
C SER A 144 -79.96 -3.92 -39.40
N LYS A 145 -79.33 -3.27 -40.39
CA LYS A 145 -77.86 -3.18 -40.46
C LYS A 145 -77.28 -2.30 -39.37
N TYR A 146 -77.97 -1.23 -38.99
CA TYR A 146 -77.57 -0.36 -37.90
C TYR A 146 -77.63 -1.08 -36.54
N ALA A 147 -78.70 -1.84 -36.28
CA ALA A 147 -78.79 -2.68 -35.09
C ALA A 147 -77.65 -3.72 -35.02
N THR A 148 -77.32 -4.34 -36.17
CA THR A 148 -76.18 -5.26 -36.28
C THR A 148 -74.84 -4.57 -36.02
N PHE A 149 -74.65 -3.37 -36.57
CA PHE A 149 -73.48 -2.54 -36.34
C PHE A 149 -73.31 -2.21 -34.86
N ASN A 150 -74.36 -1.71 -34.20
CA ASN A 150 -74.31 -1.36 -32.77
C ASN A 150 -74.01 -2.58 -31.89
N SER A 151 -74.60 -3.74 -32.19
CA SER A 151 -74.29 -4.98 -31.48
C SER A 151 -72.82 -5.36 -31.66
N ALA A 152 -72.32 -5.36 -32.90
CA ALA A 152 -70.92 -5.67 -33.19
C ALA A 152 -69.94 -4.65 -32.54
N TYR A 153 -70.35 -3.38 -32.43
CA TYR A 153 -69.56 -2.36 -31.76
C TYR A 153 -69.50 -2.58 -30.25
N ALA A 154 -70.63 -2.91 -29.62
CA ALA A 154 -70.67 -3.26 -28.21
C ALA A 154 -69.80 -4.49 -27.91
N ASP A 155 -69.86 -5.51 -28.78
CA ASP A 155 -69.00 -6.70 -28.70
C ASP A 155 -67.52 -6.34 -28.87
N PHE A 156 -67.19 -5.43 -29.80
CA PHE A 156 -65.83 -4.93 -29.98
C PHE A 156 -65.31 -4.18 -28.74
N ASN A 157 -66.11 -3.30 -28.15
CA ASN A 157 -65.73 -2.60 -26.91
C ASN A 157 -65.51 -3.59 -25.76
N THR A 158 -66.38 -4.61 -25.64
CA THR A 158 -66.22 -5.68 -24.65
C THR A 158 -64.90 -6.44 -24.88
N ALA A 159 -64.59 -6.76 -26.14
CA ALA A 159 -63.34 -7.43 -26.50
C ALA A 159 -62.11 -6.54 -26.26
N VAL A 160 -62.22 -5.23 -26.47
CA VAL A 160 -61.18 -4.23 -26.16
C VAL A 160 -60.91 -4.16 -24.66
N GLU A 161 -61.95 -4.12 -23.84
CA GLU A 161 -61.82 -4.14 -22.38
C GLU A 161 -61.20 -5.45 -21.88
N ALA A 162 -61.64 -6.59 -22.42
CA ALA A 162 -61.07 -7.90 -22.11
C ALA A 162 -59.59 -7.98 -22.53
N ALA A 163 -59.23 -7.46 -23.71
CA ALA A 163 -57.86 -7.40 -24.18
C ALA A 163 -56.98 -6.50 -23.30
N ASN A 164 -57.46 -5.31 -22.93
CA ASN A 164 -56.73 -4.44 -22.00
C ASN A 164 -56.55 -5.14 -20.65
N LYS A 165 -57.60 -5.74 -20.10
CA LYS A 165 -57.50 -6.48 -18.83
C LYS A 165 -56.43 -7.57 -18.90
N ALA A 166 -56.40 -8.37 -19.97
CA ALA A 166 -55.39 -9.42 -20.14
C ALA A 166 -53.96 -8.85 -20.22
N ILE A 167 -53.77 -7.70 -20.88
CA ILE A 167 -52.49 -6.98 -20.90
C ILE A 167 -52.12 -6.52 -19.48
N GLN A 168 -53.05 -5.88 -18.76
CA GLN A 168 -52.81 -5.38 -17.40
C GLN A 168 -52.48 -6.50 -16.42
N ASP A 169 -53.20 -7.62 -16.47
CA ASP A 169 -52.95 -8.79 -15.62
C ASP A 169 -51.53 -9.34 -15.85
N THR A 170 -51.11 -9.43 -17.12
CA THR A 170 -49.76 -9.87 -17.50
C THR A 170 -48.69 -8.89 -17.01
N LEU A 171 -48.91 -7.59 -17.18
CA LEU A 171 -47.99 -6.54 -16.74
C LEU A 171 -47.88 -6.47 -15.21
N ASN A 172 -48.99 -6.63 -14.48
CA ASN A 172 -49.01 -6.69 -13.03
C ASN A 172 -48.24 -7.92 -12.51
N THR A 173 -48.38 -9.06 -13.19
CA THR A 173 -47.60 -10.27 -12.88
C THR A 173 -46.11 -10.03 -13.10
N ALA A 174 -45.74 -9.38 -14.20
CA ALA A 174 -44.34 -9.01 -14.46
C ALA A 174 -43.78 -8.05 -13.40
N ASN A 175 -44.57 -7.04 -13.00
CA ASN A 175 -44.16 -6.09 -11.98
C ASN A 175 -44.00 -6.76 -10.60
N ALA A 176 -44.93 -7.64 -10.23
CA ALA A 176 -44.82 -8.43 -9.01
C ALA A 176 -43.57 -9.32 -9.02
N ALA A 177 -43.22 -9.92 -10.16
CA ALA A 177 -42.00 -10.71 -10.29
C ALA A 177 -40.73 -9.86 -10.09
N VAL A 178 -40.69 -8.62 -10.61
CA VAL A 178 -39.58 -7.68 -10.37
C VAL A 178 -39.46 -7.34 -8.89
N GLU A 179 -40.57 -7.02 -8.23
CA GLU A 179 -40.57 -6.71 -6.79
C GLU A 179 -40.19 -7.94 -5.94
N SER A 180 -40.64 -9.13 -6.29
CA SER A 180 -40.19 -10.37 -5.65
C SER A 180 -38.69 -10.60 -5.82
N ALA A 181 -38.13 -10.32 -7.00
CA ALA A 181 -36.69 -10.44 -7.24
C ALA A 181 -35.88 -9.44 -6.38
N LYS A 182 -36.34 -8.19 -6.27
CA LYS A 182 -35.75 -7.18 -5.37
C LYS A 182 -35.75 -7.64 -3.92
N ASN A 183 -36.89 -8.14 -3.46
CA ASN A 183 -37.06 -8.62 -2.09
C ASN A 183 -36.21 -9.86 -1.81
N ALA A 184 -36.11 -10.80 -2.77
CA ALA A 184 -35.25 -11.97 -2.63
C ALA A 184 -33.78 -11.58 -2.49
N ILE A 185 -33.29 -10.65 -3.32
CA ILE A 185 -31.92 -10.14 -3.20
C ILE A 185 -31.71 -9.46 -1.84
N ALA A 186 -32.67 -8.64 -1.38
CA ALA A 186 -32.58 -8.00 -0.07
C ALA A 186 -32.55 -9.02 1.10
N GLN A 187 -33.33 -10.09 0.99
CA GLN A 187 -33.32 -11.19 1.97
C GLN A 187 -32.01 -11.95 1.97
N ASP A 188 -31.44 -12.23 0.79
CA ASP A 188 -30.10 -12.83 0.66
C ASP A 188 -29.00 -11.95 1.26
N LEU A 189 -29.22 -10.64 1.36
CA LEU A 189 -28.34 -9.66 2.01
C LEU A 189 -28.60 -9.50 3.53
N GLY A 190 -29.63 -10.17 4.07
CA GLY A 190 -29.95 -10.18 5.49
C GLY A 190 -31.06 -9.23 5.94
N TYR A 191 -31.83 -8.64 5.02
CA TYR A 191 -32.93 -7.71 5.32
C TYR A 191 -34.30 -8.38 5.20
N ALA A 192 -35.33 -7.80 5.82
CA ALA A 192 -36.67 -8.36 5.71
C ALA A 192 -37.23 -8.30 4.28
N ASN A 193 -36.95 -7.19 3.58
CA ASN A 193 -37.39 -6.90 2.22
C ASN A 193 -36.57 -5.72 1.66
N PHE A 194 -36.88 -5.32 0.43
CA PHE A 194 -36.19 -4.24 -0.26
C PHE A 194 -36.38 -2.86 0.40
N ALA A 195 -37.55 -2.60 1.00
CA ALA A 195 -37.81 -1.33 1.68
C ALA A 195 -36.93 -1.19 2.94
N ASP A 196 -36.79 -2.25 3.72
CA ASP A 196 -35.90 -2.33 4.88
C ASP A 196 -34.43 -2.08 4.47
N LEU A 197 -33.96 -2.76 3.42
CA LEU A 197 -32.63 -2.52 2.84
C LEU A 197 -32.43 -1.05 2.41
N ALA A 198 -33.45 -0.44 1.76
CA ALA A 198 -33.38 0.94 1.29
C ALA A 198 -33.31 1.94 2.45
N GLU A 199 -34.09 1.73 3.52
CA GLU A 199 -34.07 2.56 4.72
C GLU A 199 -32.70 2.49 5.41
N LYS A 200 -32.17 1.27 5.54
CA LYS A 200 -30.85 1.02 6.13
C LYS A 200 -29.72 1.64 5.32
N ALA A 201 -29.80 1.56 4.00
CA ALA A 201 -28.85 2.22 3.13
C ALA A 201 -28.93 3.75 3.23
N ALA A 202 -30.14 4.34 3.31
CA ALA A 202 -30.33 5.78 3.50
C ALA A 202 -29.77 6.27 4.84
N ALA A 203 -29.78 5.43 5.87
CA ALA A 203 -29.14 5.68 7.16
C ALA A 203 -27.61 5.50 7.15
N ASN A 204 -27.01 5.13 6.01
CA ASN A 204 -25.60 4.74 5.86
C ASN A 204 -25.18 3.60 6.82
N GLU A 205 -26.11 2.70 7.14
CA GLU A 205 -25.80 1.49 7.91
C GLU A 205 -25.09 0.46 7.01
N THR A 206 -24.51 -0.58 7.63
CA THR A 206 -23.99 -1.74 6.91
C THR A 206 -25.06 -2.29 5.97
N ILE A 207 -24.73 -2.48 4.70
CA ILE A 207 -25.63 -2.93 3.61
C ILE A 207 -25.59 -4.46 3.41
N ILE A 208 -24.61 -5.15 3.99
CA ILE A 208 -24.44 -6.61 3.82
C ILE A 208 -24.19 -7.24 5.18
N VAL A 209 -25.13 -8.03 5.67
CA VAL A 209 -25.07 -8.70 6.97
C VAL A 209 -24.99 -10.21 6.77
N GLY A 210 -23.89 -10.85 7.20
CA GLY A 210 -23.72 -12.30 7.10
C GLY A 210 -23.46 -12.86 5.69
N GLY A 211 -23.56 -12.03 4.63
CA GLY A 211 -23.31 -12.39 3.24
C GLY A 211 -21.86 -12.24 2.76
N LYS A 212 -21.57 -12.67 1.52
CA LYS A 212 -20.28 -12.49 0.84
C LYS A 212 -20.46 -11.59 -0.40
N ILE A 213 -19.53 -10.66 -0.63
CA ILE A 213 -19.44 -9.93 -1.91
C ILE A 213 -18.56 -10.72 -2.86
N ASN A 214 -19.13 -11.29 -3.93
CA ASN A 214 -18.36 -11.92 -4.99
C ASN A 214 -17.93 -10.86 -6.02
N THR A 215 -16.79 -10.22 -5.78
CA THR A 215 -16.23 -9.20 -6.68
C THR A 215 -14.75 -9.45 -6.95
N THR A 216 -14.25 -8.94 -8.08
CA THR A 216 -12.81 -8.90 -8.37
C THR A 216 -12.11 -7.74 -7.64
N LEU A 217 -12.81 -6.62 -7.46
CA LEU A 217 -12.26 -5.41 -6.83
C LEU A 217 -13.32 -4.74 -5.95
N ILE A 218 -12.90 -4.24 -4.78
CA ILE A 218 -13.66 -3.30 -3.97
C ILE A 218 -12.98 -1.93 -4.13
N ASN A 219 -13.70 -0.96 -4.68
CA ASN A 219 -13.25 0.44 -4.73
C ASN A 219 -13.99 1.21 -3.63
N ALA A 220 -13.33 1.48 -2.51
CA ALA A 220 -13.91 2.14 -1.34
C ALA A 220 -12.90 3.13 -0.75
N GLU A 221 -13.40 4.24 -0.21
CA GLU A 221 -12.58 5.22 0.52
C GLU A 221 -12.06 4.64 1.85
N LEU A 222 -12.91 3.86 2.55
CA LEU A 222 -12.58 3.22 3.82
C LEU A 222 -13.21 1.83 3.91
N ILE A 223 -12.49 0.89 4.53
CA ILE A 223 -13.01 -0.44 4.90
C ILE A 223 -12.93 -0.55 6.43
N VAL A 224 -14.08 -0.49 7.10
CA VAL A 224 -14.19 -0.73 8.54
C VAL A 224 -14.68 -2.16 8.75
N THR A 225 -13.89 -3.00 9.40
CA THR A 225 -14.26 -4.39 9.68
C THR A 225 -13.65 -4.87 10.99
N ALA A 226 -14.33 -5.77 11.68
CA ALA A 226 -13.76 -6.46 12.85
C ALA A 226 -12.61 -7.41 12.46
N ALA A 227 -12.65 -7.97 11.25
CA ALA A 227 -11.59 -8.82 10.72
C ALA A 227 -11.52 -8.71 9.19
N LEU A 228 -10.30 -8.57 8.64
CA LEU A 228 -10.04 -8.65 7.20
C LEU A 228 -9.26 -9.93 6.89
N LEU A 229 -9.97 -10.95 6.38
CA LEU A 229 -9.36 -12.20 5.92
C LEU A 229 -9.08 -12.10 4.41
N ALA A 230 -7.87 -11.68 4.05
CA ALA A 230 -7.47 -11.51 2.65
C ALA A 230 -6.27 -12.40 2.30
N LYS A 231 -6.28 -12.98 1.09
CA LYS A 231 -5.13 -13.75 0.57
C LYS A 231 -3.90 -12.85 0.33
N LEU A 232 -4.13 -11.61 -0.10
CA LEU A 232 -3.10 -10.60 -0.34
C LEU A 232 -3.70 -9.22 -0.07
N VAL A 233 -2.96 -8.37 0.64
CA VAL A 233 -3.29 -6.95 0.84
C VAL A 233 -2.15 -6.13 0.25
N LYS A 234 -2.43 -5.33 -0.78
CA LYS A 234 -1.45 -4.42 -1.39
C LYS A 234 -1.84 -2.98 -1.04
N VAL A 235 -1.01 -2.33 -0.24
CA VAL A 235 -1.19 -0.94 0.20
C VAL A 235 0.10 -0.17 -0.03
N THR A 236 0.00 1.14 -0.27
CA THR A 236 1.17 2.03 -0.35
C THR A 236 1.77 2.25 1.03
N GLU A 237 0.91 2.40 2.04
CA GLU A 237 1.27 2.63 3.44
C GLU A 237 0.29 1.87 4.34
N LEU A 238 0.79 1.27 5.43
CA LEU A 238 -0.01 0.63 6.47
C LEU A 238 0.27 1.35 7.80
N ILE A 239 -0.72 2.07 8.31
CA ILE A 239 -0.66 2.71 9.63
C ILE A 239 -1.51 1.86 10.58
N ALA A 240 -0.89 1.29 11.61
CA ALA A 240 -1.57 0.45 12.61
C ALA A 240 -1.09 0.80 14.02
N GLU A 241 -2.03 0.98 14.96
CA GLU A 241 -1.71 1.19 16.38
C GLU A 241 -0.99 -0.04 16.95
N ASN A 242 -1.49 -1.22 16.59
CA ASN A 242 -0.89 -2.50 16.93
C ASN A 242 -0.76 -3.33 15.64
N LEU A 243 0.44 -3.81 15.35
CA LEU A 243 0.69 -4.70 14.22
C LEU A 243 1.27 -6.03 14.71
N THR A 244 0.42 -7.06 14.73
CA THR A 244 0.86 -8.43 15.02
C THR A 244 1.07 -9.17 13.71
N VAL A 245 2.34 -9.37 13.35
CA VAL A 245 2.72 -10.14 12.17
C VAL A 245 3.03 -11.57 12.59
N THR A 246 2.27 -12.56 12.08
CA THR A 246 2.41 -13.98 12.47
C THR A 246 2.59 -14.88 11.25
N GLY A 247 2.84 -16.17 11.47
CA GLY A 247 3.00 -17.16 10.40
C GLY A 247 4.23 -16.91 9.54
N ASN A 248 4.16 -17.23 8.24
CA ASN A 248 5.26 -17.11 7.28
C ASN A 248 5.38 -15.71 6.65
N SER A 249 5.01 -14.66 7.40
CA SER A 249 5.00 -13.28 6.92
C SER A 249 6.41 -12.73 6.68
N LYS A 250 6.54 -11.65 5.89
CA LYS A 250 7.82 -11.00 5.59
C LYS A 250 7.78 -9.49 5.84
N ILE A 251 8.89 -8.93 6.32
CA ILE A 251 9.19 -7.50 6.35
C ILE A 251 10.43 -7.28 5.48
N ALA A 252 10.25 -6.64 4.32
CA ALA A 252 11.27 -6.52 3.29
C ALA A 252 11.91 -7.89 2.92
N GLY A 253 13.23 -8.01 3.03
CA GLY A 253 13.95 -9.28 2.80
C GLY A 253 13.80 -10.31 3.91
N PHE A 254 13.24 -9.95 5.07
CA PHE A 254 13.20 -10.78 6.26
C PHE A 254 11.84 -11.47 6.47
N SER A 255 11.82 -12.70 6.94
CA SER A 255 10.66 -13.41 7.51
C SER A 255 10.42 -13.00 8.98
N VAL A 256 9.15 -13.00 9.42
CA VAL A 256 8.79 -12.83 10.83
C VAL A 256 8.62 -14.21 11.48
N SER A 257 9.23 -14.42 12.64
CA SER A 257 9.03 -15.65 13.45
C SER A 257 9.31 -15.34 14.93
N GLY A 258 8.56 -15.92 15.87
CA GLY A 258 8.70 -15.64 17.30
C GLY A 258 8.79 -14.13 17.63
N ASN A 259 9.87 -13.71 18.32
CA ASN A 259 10.09 -12.33 18.79
C ASN A 259 11.07 -11.51 17.90
N GLY A 260 11.11 -11.71 16.57
CA GLY A 260 12.04 -10.96 15.70
C GLY A 260 12.05 -11.35 14.21
N LEU A 261 13.10 -10.91 13.48
CA LEU A 261 13.17 -10.89 12.01
C LEU A 261 14.29 -11.78 11.44
N THR A 262 14.01 -12.67 10.48
CA THR A 262 14.90 -13.73 9.94
C THR A 262 14.85 -13.89 8.41
N ASN A 263 15.41 -14.91 7.76
CA ASN A 263 15.41 -15.13 6.29
C ASN A 263 14.58 -16.39 5.91
N THR A 264 14.11 -16.52 4.65
CA THR A 264 13.51 -17.75 4.08
C THR A 264 14.46 -18.47 3.10
N PRO A 265 14.55 -19.82 3.09
CA PRO A 265 13.91 -20.77 4.00
C PRO A 265 14.39 -20.57 5.43
N PHE A 266 13.53 -20.89 6.42
CA PHE A 266 13.91 -20.94 7.83
C PHE A 266 14.79 -22.18 8.05
N ASN A 267 15.96 -22.17 7.43
CA ASN A 267 17.01 -23.14 7.63
C ASN A 267 18.15 -22.55 8.47
N ASN A 268 18.07 -21.26 8.85
CA ASN A 268 19.06 -20.61 9.68
C ASN A 268 18.48 -19.62 10.70
N ASP A 269 19.24 -19.47 11.77
CA ASP A 269 18.85 -18.85 13.03
C ASP A 269 19.11 -17.33 13.04
N ALA A 270 19.23 -16.70 11.86
CA ALA A 270 19.57 -15.29 11.62
C ALA A 270 18.50 -14.34 12.20
N TYR A 271 18.77 -13.48 13.19
CA TYR A 271 17.75 -12.61 13.79
C TYR A 271 18.16 -11.13 13.87
N VAL A 272 17.20 -10.23 13.71
CA VAL A 272 17.24 -9.01 14.50
C VAL A 272 16.27 -9.23 15.65
N ILE A 273 16.80 -9.20 16.86
CA ILE A 273 16.07 -9.60 18.07
C ILE A 273 16.27 -8.58 19.18
N PHE A 274 15.16 -8.38 19.87
CA PHE A 274 15.06 -7.56 21.05
C PHE A 274 14.38 -8.41 22.13
N SER A 275 15.00 -8.53 23.29
CA SER A 275 14.43 -9.19 24.48
C SER A 275 14.50 -8.23 25.66
N ASN A 276 13.41 -8.20 26.40
CA ASN A 276 13.15 -7.26 27.48
C ASN A 276 12.52 -8.02 28.66
N ASP A 277 13.32 -8.87 29.28
CA ASP A 277 12.92 -9.77 30.36
C ASP A 277 13.18 -9.11 31.74
N ALA A 278 12.55 -9.61 32.81
CA ALA A 278 12.67 -9.00 34.13
C ALA A 278 14.12 -9.03 34.65
N HIS A 279 14.75 -7.85 34.74
CA HIS A 279 16.15 -7.62 35.14
C HIS A 279 17.21 -8.22 34.21
N LYS A 280 16.86 -8.47 32.93
CA LYS A 280 17.76 -9.00 31.90
C LYS A 280 17.36 -8.48 30.53
N CYS A 281 18.27 -7.75 29.90
CA CYS A 281 18.01 -7.10 28.62
C CYS A 281 19.14 -7.36 27.64
N PHE A 282 18.78 -7.61 26.38
CA PHE A 282 19.77 -7.58 25.29
C PHE A 282 19.15 -7.14 23.97
N ALA A 283 19.95 -6.38 23.23
CA ALA A 283 19.70 -6.06 21.85
C ALA A 283 20.68 -6.82 20.99
N GLY A 284 20.17 -7.28 19.86
CA GLY A 284 20.86 -8.30 19.13
C GLY A 284 20.65 -8.18 17.63
N ILE A 285 21.74 -7.89 16.93
CA ILE A 285 21.73 -7.85 15.48
C ILE A 285 22.54 -9.02 14.93
N GLY A 286 21.91 -9.78 14.03
CA GLY A 286 22.49 -10.95 13.39
C GLY A 286 21.98 -12.25 14.00
N GLY A 287 22.33 -13.39 13.40
CA GLY A 287 21.84 -14.68 13.89
C GLY A 287 21.99 -14.96 15.36
N ASN A 288 21.09 -15.82 15.84
CA ASN A 288 21.29 -16.61 17.04
C ASN A 288 22.58 -17.43 16.85
N VAL A 289 23.69 -16.75 17.08
CA VAL A 289 25.04 -17.29 17.06
C VAL A 289 25.58 -17.46 18.47
N LEU A 290 24.85 -16.93 19.46
CA LEU A 290 24.96 -17.29 20.85
C LEU A 290 24.16 -18.61 20.99
N PRO A 291 24.72 -19.73 21.46
CA PRO A 291 24.07 -21.04 21.41
C PRO A 291 22.76 -21.09 22.19
N THR A 292 21.91 -22.04 21.79
CA THR A 292 20.54 -22.24 22.28
C THR A 292 20.43 -22.39 23.81
N SER A 293 21.54 -22.69 24.50
CA SER A 293 21.64 -22.83 25.96
C SER A 293 21.97 -21.54 26.76
N SER A 294 22.43 -20.44 26.14
CA SER A 294 22.76 -19.16 26.85
C SER A 294 21.52 -18.36 27.26
N GLY A 295 20.37 -18.73 26.70
CA GLY A 295 19.10 -18.04 26.87
C GLY A 295 18.96 -16.78 26.01
N LEU A 296 20.01 -16.32 25.33
CA LEU A 296 19.99 -14.96 24.83
C LEU A 296 20.71 -14.84 23.45
N ARG A 297 20.27 -13.90 22.58
CA ARG A 297 20.27 -14.07 21.11
C ARG A 297 20.97 -12.92 20.36
N ALA A 298 21.48 -13.20 19.14
CA ALA A 298 22.18 -12.32 18.19
C ALA A 298 23.71 -12.10 18.27
N VAL A 299 24.28 -11.54 17.19
CA VAL A 299 25.74 -11.47 16.96
C VAL A 299 26.37 -10.20 17.57
N ALA A 300 25.83 -9.02 17.25
CA ALA A 300 26.25 -7.76 17.86
C ALA A 300 25.36 -7.56 19.06
N ARG A 301 25.90 -8.03 20.18
CA ARG A 301 25.12 -8.30 21.34
C ARG A 301 25.60 -7.45 22.49
N PHE A 302 24.79 -6.45 22.73
CA PHE A 302 25.01 -5.40 23.70
C PHE A 302 24.06 -5.73 24.83
N GLU A 303 24.65 -6.40 25.79
CA GLU A 303 24.04 -6.98 26.95
C GLU A 303 24.98 -6.68 28.08
N ASN A 304 24.49 -6.74 29.33
CA ASN A 304 25.22 -7.26 30.50
C ASN A 304 24.71 -6.61 31.79
N GLU A 305 24.13 -7.42 32.67
CA GLU A 305 23.55 -6.90 33.91
C GLU A 305 23.30 -7.96 35.00
N ASP A 306 24.28 -8.23 35.86
CA ASP A 306 24.06 -8.91 37.15
C ASP A 306 23.75 -7.91 38.25
N THR A 307 22.51 -7.86 38.72
CA THR A 307 22.14 -7.02 39.85
C THR A 307 22.24 -7.80 41.15
N SER A 308 22.74 -7.17 42.21
CA SER A 308 22.84 -7.74 43.56
C SER A 308 23.87 -8.85 43.74
N ASP A 309 24.77 -8.99 42.77
CA ASP A 309 25.53 -10.23 42.69
C ASP A 309 24.55 -11.41 42.75
N TRP A 310 23.35 -11.26 42.16
CA TRP A 310 22.40 -12.36 42.05
C TRP A 310 23.06 -13.50 41.27
N TRP A 311 24.13 -13.21 40.52
CA TRP A 311 25.05 -14.17 39.92
C TRP A 311 26.43 -14.32 40.62
N GLY A 312 26.80 -13.59 41.68
CA GLY A 312 28.00 -13.90 42.49
C GLY A 312 29.38 -13.45 41.94
N LEU A 313 29.42 -12.82 40.76
CA LEU A 313 30.62 -12.57 39.95
C LEU A 313 31.41 -11.33 40.32
N GLY A 314 30.75 -10.37 40.97
CA GLY A 314 31.33 -9.07 41.24
C GLY A 314 31.79 -8.28 40.01
N ARG A 315 31.42 -8.67 38.77
CA ARG A 315 31.66 -7.88 37.56
C ARG A 315 30.78 -8.27 36.37
N ASN A 316 30.58 -7.29 35.51
CA ASN A 316 29.70 -7.33 34.35
C ASN A 316 30.56 -6.92 33.12
N VAL A 317 30.60 -7.71 32.03
CA VAL A 317 31.31 -7.35 30.78
C VAL A 317 30.38 -7.36 29.57
N ALA A 318 30.28 -6.20 28.90
CA ALA A 318 29.29 -5.97 27.84
C ALA A 318 29.81 -6.19 26.40
N MET A 319 31.10 -5.93 26.13
CA MET A 319 31.67 -6.02 24.78
C MET A 319 33.20 -6.13 24.84
N LEU A 320 33.80 -6.96 23.98
CA LEU A 320 35.25 -7.17 23.88
C LEU A 320 35.69 -7.13 22.40
N LEU A 321 36.78 -6.43 22.07
CA LEU A 321 37.16 -6.05 20.68
C LEU A 321 38.69 -6.27 20.41
N SER A 322 39.12 -6.70 19.20
CA SER A 322 40.54 -7.09 18.85
C SER A 322 40.80 -7.16 17.32
N ALA A 323 41.99 -6.78 16.79
CA ALA A 323 42.39 -6.90 15.36
C ALA A 323 43.94 -6.90 15.18
N LYS A 324 44.50 -7.67 14.21
CA LYS A 324 45.96 -8.06 14.05
C LYS A 324 46.34 -8.52 12.61
N ASN A 325 47.65 -8.56 12.28
CA ASN A 325 48.33 -9.04 11.04
C ASN A 325 48.12 -8.32 9.70
N GLY A 326 47.24 -7.32 9.63
CA GLY A 326 47.42 -6.26 8.64
C GLY A 326 48.75 -5.54 8.88
N THR A 327 49.22 -4.79 7.89
CA THR A 327 50.31 -3.82 8.12
C THR A 327 49.95 -2.90 9.29
N TYR A 328 48.66 -2.55 9.42
CA TYR A 328 48.05 -1.88 10.57
C TYR A 328 46.84 -2.64 11.09
N ASN A 329 46.66 -2.59 12.40
CA ASN A 329 45.76 -3.49 13.10
C ASN A 329 45.00 -2.77 14.18
N HIS A 330 43.69 -2.69 13.98
CA HIS A 330 42.87 -1.82 14.79
C HIS A 330 41.66 -2.59 15.34
N ALA A 331 41.80 -3.02 16.58
CA ALA A 331 40.86 -3.85 17.31
C ALA A 331 39.45 -3.26 17.41
N PHE A 332 39.44 -1.95 17.45
CA PHE A 332 38.29 -1.12 17.41
C PHE A 332 38.76 0.09 16.63
N LEU A 333 38.38 0.13 15.36
CA LEU A 333 38.34 1.39 14.62
C LEU A 333 36.98 1.98 14.86
N GLY A 334 36.93 2.81 15.88
CA GLY A 334 36.10 3.98 15.79
C GLY A 334 36.99 5.09 15.28
N ASP A 335 36.52 5.86 14.33
CA ASP A 335 36.88 7.27 14.40
C ASP A 335 36.19 7.87 15.64
N GLY A 336 36.89 8.75 16.36
CA GLY A 336 36.44 9.32 17.63
C GLY A 336 36.81 8.52 18.89
N ASN A 337 36.14 8.84 19.99
CA ASN A 337 36.62 8.50 21.33
C ASN A 337 36.02 7.18 21.84
N GLY A 338 36.88 6.22 22.21
CA GLY A 338 36.48 5.06 22.98
C GLY A 338 36.47 5.38 24.48
N THR A 339 35.32 5.28 25.12
CA THR A 339 35.17 5.54 26.56
C THR A 339 35.05 4.21 27.28
N LEU A 340 36.04 3.92 28.11
CA LEU A 340 36.06 2.73 28.95
C LEU A 340 36.24 3.25 30.38
N ASN A 341 35.26 2.99 31.25
CA ASN A 341 35.29 3.38 32.65
C ASN A 341 35.87 2.24 33.49
N GLY A 342 37.13 1.94 33.21
CA GLY A 342 37.88 0.84 33.77
C GLY A 342 39.35 1.02 33.44
N TRP A 343 40.19 0.13 33.95
CA TRP A 343 41.61 0.18 33.64
C TRP A 343 41.86 -0.11 32.15
N ILE A 344 42.44 0.85 31.44
CA ILE A 344 42.81 0.73 30.02
C ILE A 344 44.34 0.83 29.94
N GLU A 345 45.04 -0.30 29.86
CA GLU A 345 46.48 -0.29 29.67
C GLU A 345 46.97 -1.51 28.88
N GLY A 346 48.02 -1.31 28.08
CA GLY A 346 48.81 -2.39 27.50
C GLY A 346 50.01 -2.74 28.38
N TYR A 347 50.24 -4.04 28.60
CA TYR A 347 51.27 -4.52 29.54
C TYR A 347 52.59 -4.99 28.88
N LYS A 348 52.81 -4.73 27.58
CA LYS A 348 53.98 -5.26 26.84
C LYS A 348 55.21 -4.33 26.87
N TYR A 349 56.40 -4.93 26.76
CA TYR A 349 57.70 -4.27 26.59
C TYR A 349 58.61 -5.09 25.66
N SER A 350 59.69 -4.47 25.13
CA SER A 350 60.74 -5.16 24.35
C SER A 350 62.06 -5.22 25.11
N LYS A 351 62.84 -6.31 24.95
CA LYS A 351 64.15 -6.49 25.60
C LYS A 351 65.29 -6.54 24.58
N PHE A 352 66.40 -5.85 24.85
CA PHE A 352 67.58 -5.80 23.97
C PHE A 352 68.89 -5.93 24.73
N THR A 353 69.94 -6.48 24.10
CA THR A 353 71.25 -6.68 24.72
C THR A 353 72.36 -5.96 23.97
N LEU A 354 73.12 -5.11 24.67
CA LEU A 354 74.32 -4.46 24.14
C LEU A 354 75.53 -5.35 24.45
N SER A 355 76.27 -5.76 23.42
CA SER A 355 77.30 -6.80 23.56
C SER A 355 78.69 -6.37 23.11
N SER A 356 78.84 -5.17 22.56
CA SER A 356 80.12 -4.64 22.06
C SER A 356 80.41 -3.24 22.61
N ALA A 357 81.62 -3.07 23.16
CA ALA A 357 82.12 -1.80 23.64
C ALA A 357 82.43 -0.87 22.45
N ASN A 358 82.29 0.43 22.66
CA ASN A 358 82.45 1.50 21.67
C ASN A 358 81.50 1.42 20.45
N THR A 359 80.40 0.66 20.58
CA THR A 359 79.37 0.53 19.55
C THR A 359 78.10 1.27 19.95
N ILE A 360 77.54 2.06 19.03
CA ILE A 360 76.21 2.66 19.18
C ILE A 360 75.23 1.90 18.29
N TYR A 361 74.30 1.19 18.91
CA TYR A 361 73.26 0.41 18.23
C TYR A 361 72.13 1.33 17.77
N ASN A 362 71.50 1.04 16.63
CA ASN A 362 70.23 1.69 16.28
C ASN A 362 69.11 1.09 17.14
N GLY A 363 68.20 1.93 17.64
CA GLY A 363 67.00 1.51 18.35
C GLY A 363 66.25 0.38 17.63
N TYR A 364 65.70 -0.56 18.40
CA TYR A 364 65.12 -1.83 17.95
C TYR A 364 63.99 -1.67 16.91
N SER A 365 63.89 -2.63 15.96
CA SER A 365 63.10 -2.52 14.72
C SER A 365 61.60 -2.83 14.83
N ASN A 366 60.98 -2.73 16.02
CA ASN A 366 59.58 -3.17 16.18
C ASN A 366 58.76 -2.37 17.20
N LEU A 367 58.68 -1.04 17.00
CA LEU A 367 57.89 -0.10 17.82
C LEU A 367 56.36 -0.33 17.75
N LYS A 368 55.85 -1.14 16.81
CA LYS A 368 54.41 -1.42 16.66
C LYS A 368 53.79 -2.18 17.84
N ASP A 369 54.62 -2.79 18.68
CA ASP A 369 54.15 -3.70 19.75
C ASP A 369 54.09 -3.03 21.13
N ASN A 370 54.88 -1.98 21.37
CA ASN A 370 54.95 -1.25 22.64
C ASN A 370 55.82 0.03 22.51
N ASN A 371 55.72 0.88 23.52
CA ASN A 371 56.52 2.10 23.71
C ASN A 371 57.48 2.00 24.92
N ARG A 372 57.86 0.78 25.34
CA ARG A 372 58.66 0.51 26.56
C ARG A 372 59.80 -0.47 26.29
N TRP A 373 61.05 -0.05 26.43
CA TRP A 373 62.24 -0.88 26.20
C TRP A 373 62.99 -1.21 27.50
N VAL A 374 63.49 -2.43 27.61
CA VAL A 374 64.36 -2.93 28.68
C VAL A 374 65.71 -3.33 28.08
N ILE A 375 66.79 -2.67 28.47
CA ILE A 375 68.12 -2.78 27.86
C ILE A 375 69.10 -3.42 28.85
N TYR A 376 69.79 -4.48 28.43
CA TYR A 376 70.84 -5.13 29.21
C TYR A 376 72.20 -4.98 28.51
N SER A 377 73.11 -4.18 29.05
CA SER A 377 74.47 -4.06 28.54
C SER A 377 75.41 -5.06 29.20
N ARG A 378 76.12 -5.86 28.40
CA ARG A 378 77.16 -6.79 28.86
C ARG A 378 78.53 -6.15 29.00
N VAL A 379 78.70 -4.93 28.50
CA VAL A 379 79.98 -4.26 28.31
C VAL A 379 79.88 -2.78 28.65
N ASP A 380 81.00 -2.20 29.09
CA ASP A 380 81.09 -0.76 29.30
C ASP A 380 81.32 -0.03 27.97
N ASN A 381 81.03 1.28 27.95
CA ASN A 381 81.22 2.17 26.79
C ASN A 381 80.39 1.78 25.55
N SER A 382 79.20 1.22 25.73
CA SER A 382 78.24 0.96 24.64
C SER A 382 77.13 2.01 24.59
N GLY A 383 76.28 1.98 23.58
CA GLY A 383 75.08 2.81 23.58
C GLY A 383 74.04 2.44 22.55
N ILE A 384 72.89 3.11 22.62
CA ILE A 384 71.74 2.87 21.73
C ILE A 384 71.08 4.19 21.35
N THR A 385 70.65 4.32 20.10
CA THR A 385 69.92 5.52 19.65
C THR A 385 68.43 5.44 20.00
N LEU A 386 67.81 6.59 20.21
CA LEU A 386 66.36 6.73 20.21
C LEU A 386 65.77 6.41 18.81
N PRO A 387 64.48 6.06 18.73
CA PRO A 387 63.82 5.75 17.47
C PRO A 387 63.91 6.87 16.42
N LYS A 388 63.91 6.49 15.14
CA LYS A 388 63.82 7.44 14.03
C LYS A 388 62.39 7.95 13.83
N LEU A 389 62.28 9.13 13.23
CA LEU A 389 61.00 9.72 12.86
C LEU A 389 60.14 8.79 11.96
N SER A 390 60.75 8.19 10.94
CA SER A 390 60.08 7.22 10.06
C SER A 390 59.56 5.98 10.79
N GLU A 391 60.35 5.44 11.73
CA GLU A 391 60.00 4.26 12.54
C GLU A 391 58.82 4.54 13.48
N VAL A 392 58.74 5.73 14.08
CA VAL A 392 57.60 6.12 14.94
C VAL A 392 56.31 6.29 14.14
N ARG A 393 56.38 6.87 12.93
CA ARG A 393 55.20 7.01 12.06
C ARG A 393 54.65 5.67 11.60
N ASP A 394 55.54 4.76 11.23
CA ASP A 394 55.19 3.40 10.83
C ASP A 394 54.52 2.65 12.00
N ALA A 395 55.05 2.77 13.21
CA ALA A 395 54.45 2.14 14.41
C ALA A 395 53.03 2.64 14.72
N LEU A 396 52.75 3.92 14.48
CA LEU A 396 51.43 4.53 14.68
C LEU A 396 50.49 4.36 13.49
N GLY A 397 51.01 3.93 12.33
CA GLY A 397 50.29 3.87 11.07
C GLY A 397 49.81 5.23 10.55
N ILE A 398 50.64 6.26 10.67
CA ILE A 398 50.28 7.65 10.30
C ILE A 398 51.13 8.21 9.14
N GLY A 399 50.54 9.15 8.40
CA GLY A 399 51.18 9.82 7.25
C GLY A 399 52.36 10.74 7.61
N THR A 400 53.14 11.14 6.61
CA THR A 400 54.40 11.91 6.77
C THR A 400 54.20 13.36 7.26
N SER A 401 52.99 13.91 7.13
CA SER A 401 52.62 15.25 7.61
C SER A 401 51.91 15.22 8.97
N THR A 402 51.58 14.05 9.52
CA THR A 402 50.85 13.93 10.78
C THR A 402 51.74 14.35 11.95
N LYS A 403 51.33 15.39 12.67
CA LYS A 403 51.96 15.80 13.93
C LYS A 403 51.65 14.76 15.00
N PHE A 404 52.62 14.42 15.84
CA PHE A 404 52.41 13.47 16.93
C PHE A 404 53.20 13.85 18.19
N CYS A 405 52.74 13.34 19.32
CA CYS A 405 53.43 13.35 20.61
C CYS A 405 53.22 11.97 21.23
N VAL A 406 54.30 11.22 21.46
CA VAL A 406 54.24 9.88 22.05
C VAL A 406 55.18 9.81 23.24
N GLU A 407 54.69 9.27 24.35
CA GLU A 407 55.51 8.93 25.51
C GLU A 407 56.28 7.63 25.24
N PHE A 408 57.58 7.63 25.52
CA PHE A 408 58.47 6.51 25.27
C PHE A 408 59.43 6.31 26.44
N THR A 409 59.57 5.06 26.91
CA THR A 409 60.37 4.74 28.10
C THR A 409 61.46 3.72 27.78
N VAL A 410 62.69 4.00 28.22
CA VAL A 410 63.85 3.10 28.19
C VAL A 410 64.28 2.79 29.62
N ILE A 411 64.45 1.51 29.93
CA ILE A 411 64.79 0.99 31.26
C ILE A 411 66.09 0.22 31.13
N SER A 412 67.10 0.52 31.94
CA SER A 412 68.26 -0.35 32.09
C SER A 412 67.87 -1.53 32.97
N ASP A 413 68.06 -2.73 32.45
CA ASP A 413 67.86 -3.97 33.20
C ASP A 413 68.85 -4.03 34.38
N LEU A 414 68.51 -4.87 35.36
CA LEU A 414 69.37 -5.11 36.50
C LEU A 414 70.69 -5.75 36.04
N ASP A 415 71.78 -5.45 36.76
CA ASP A 415 73.14 -5.93 36.48
C ASP A 415 73.73 -5.52 35.12
N SER A 416 73.11 -4.56 34.43
CA SER A 416 73.66 -3.97 33.20
C SER A 416 74.96 -3.20 33.48
N LYS A 417 75.94 -3.30 32.57
CA LYS A 417 77.07 -2.38 32.48
C LYS A 417 76.64 -1.00 32.00
N GLY A 418 77.51 0.00 32.19
CA GLY A 418 77.20 1.39 31.81
C GLY A 418 77.06 1.55 30.30
N PHE A 419 75.99 2.21 29.85
CA PHE A 419 75.76 2.53 28.45
C PHE A 419 75.10 3.90 28.28
N ASP A 420 75.17 4.47 27.08
CA ASP A 420 74.57 5.77 26.75
C ASP A 420 73.36 5.65 25.82
N ILE A 421 72.36 6.50 26.01
CA ILE A 421 71.25 6.72 25.07
C ILE A 421 71.57 7.95 24.22
N TYR A 422 71.46 7.81 22.90
CA TYR A 422 71.81 8.86 21.93
C TYR A 422 70.59 9.38 21.16
N GLY A 423 70.48 10.70 21.04
CA GLY A 423 69.68 11.36 20.01
C GLY A 423 70.54 11.75 18.81
N ARG A 424 70.13 12.78 18.09
CA ARG A 424 70.95 13.43 17.06
C ARG A 424 72.19 14.05 17.71
N ASN A 425 73.39 13.74 17.23
CA ASN A 425 74.65 14.17 17.85
C ASN A 425 75.77 14.38 16.81
N SER A 426 76.86 15.03 17.23
CA SER A 426 78.06 15.27 16.40
C SER A 426 79.18 14.26 16.70
N LYS A 427 78.87 13.07 17.19
CA LYS A 427 79.87 12.04 17.44
C LYS A 427 80.41 11.51 16.11
N LYS A 428 81.73 11.58 15.97
CA LYS A 428 82.46 11.11 14.79
C LYS A 428 82.61 9.59 14.88
N SER A 429 82.18 8.87 13.85
CA SER A 429 82.44 7.44 13.70
C SER A 429 83.94 7.18 13.49
N SER A 430 84.37 5.91 13.58
CA SER A 430 85.74 5.48 13.25
C SER A 430 86.16 5.91 11.84
N ASP A 431 85.20 6.01 10.92
CA ASP A 431 85.41 6.32 9.50
C ASP A 431 85.39 7.83 9.24
N GLY A 432 85.28 8.61 10.30
CA GLY A 432 85.33 10.06 10.26
C GLY A 432 84.04 10.75 9.83
N THR A 433 82.93 10.02 9.77
CA THR A 433 81.60 10.52 9.39
C THR A 433 80.74 10.81 10.62
N TYR A 434 79.61 11.49 10.42
CA TYR A 434 78.67 11.85 11.50
C TYR A 434 77.31 11.16 11.27
N PRO A 435 77.23 9.82 11.41
CA PRO A 435 76.06 9.05 10.97
C PRO A 435 74.77 9.35 11.76
N TRP A 436 74.90 9.91 12.97
CA TRP A 436 73.77 10.29 13.81
C TRP A 436 73.39 11.77 13.69
N ASN A 437 74.07 12.55 12.83
CA ASN A 437 73.71 13.94 12.55
C ASN A 437 72.72 14.05 11.37
N THR A 438 71.52 13.47 11.52
CA THR A 438 70.46 13.49 10.49
C THR A 438 69.13 13.99 11.08
N SER A 439 68.21 14.45 10.24
CA SER A 439 66.87 14.86 10.68
C SER A 439 65.97 13.69 11.10
N GLU A 440 66.38 12.45 10.83
CA GLU A 440 65.63 11.26 11.25
C GLU A 440 65.81 10.99 12.74
N TYR A 441 66.93 11.39 13.35
CA TYR A 441 67.16 11.26 14.79
C TYR A 441 66.65 12.48 15.55
N PRO A 442 66.03 12.30 16.73
CA PRO A 442 65.48 13.41 17.48
C PRO A 442 66.60 14.27 18.08
N ASN A 443 66.45 15.60 18.03
CA ASN A 443 67.28 16.49 18.85
C ASN A 443 66.94 16.21 20.32
N LEU A 444 67.92 15.65 21.04
CA LEU A 444 67.79 15.36 22.47
C LEU A 444 67.97 16.67 23.23
N VAL A 445 66.87 17.15 23.81
CA VAL A 445 66.83 18.41 24.55
C VAL A 445 66.59 18.11 26.01
N HIS A 446 67.49 18.63 26.84
CA HIS A 446 67.50 18.40 28.27
C HIS A 446 66.73 19.49 29.02
N TRP A 447 66.51 19.32 30.33
CA TRP A 447 65.64 20.19 31.14
C TRP A 447 66.19 21.62 31.30
N ASP A 448 67.49 21.80 31.09
CA ASP A 448 68.18 23.09 30.98
C ASP A 448 67.87 23.82 29.66
N ASN A 449 66.98 23.25 28.84
CA ASN A 449 66.55 23.79 27.56
C ASN A 449 67.70 23.92 26.55
N ASP A 450 68.70 23.04 26.66
CA ASP A 450 69.80 22.93 25.72
C ASP A 450 69.97 21.51 25.16
N HIS A 451 70.79 21.40 24.13
CA HIS A 451 71.10 20.15 23.44
C HIS A 451 72.11 19.31 24.22
N TRP A 452 71.85 18.01 24.34
CA TRP A 452 72.76 17.04 24.92
C TRP A 452 73.12 15.96 23.89
N ASP A 453 74.41 15.64 23.76
CA ASP A 453 74.88 14.63 22.81
C ASP A 453 74.43 13.20 23.22
N SER A 454 74.29 12.91 24.53
CA SER A 454 73.84 11.62 25.06
C SER A 454 73.35 11.68 26.52
N VAL A 455 72.73 10.60 27.00
CA VAL A 455 72.37 10.36 28.43
C VAL A 455 72.98 9.05 28.90
N ALA A 456 73.82 9.07 29.94
CA ALA A 456 74.37 7.87 30.54
C ALA A 456 73.33 7.11 31.39
N MET A 457 73.34 5.78 31.30
CA MET A 457 72.46 4.84 32.01
C MET A 457 73.30 3.79 32.77
N GLY A 458 73.04 3.68 34.08
CA GLY A 458 73.52 2.61 34.95
C GLY A 458 72.45 1.53 35.19
N ALA A 459 72.85 0.44 35.86
CA ALA A 459 71.93 -0.67 36.17
C ALA A 459 70.71 -0.20 36.97
N GLY A 460 69.50 -0.48 36.47
CA GLY A 460 68.23 -0.11 37.11
C GLY A 460 67.68 1.28 36.76
N ASP A 461 68.41 2.10 35.99
CA ASP A 461 67.96 3.44 35.60
C ASP A 461 66.76 3.41 34.64
N SER A 462 65.95 4.47 34.62
CA SER A 462 64.86 4.64 33.65
C SER A 462 64.79 6.05 33.09
N LEU A 463 64.62 6.14 31.77
CA LEU A 463 64.48 7.39 31.02
C LEU A 463 63.16 7.37 30.23
N THR A 464 62.30 8.34 30.48
CA THR A 464 61.07 8.61 29.74
C THR A 464 61.21 9.93 29.00
N VAL A 465 60.95 9.88 27.71
CA VAL A 465 60.97 11.04 26.82
C VAL A 465 59.64 11.20 26.10
N LEU A 466 59.31 12.45 25.77
CA LEU A 466 58.29 12.76 24.77
C LEU A 466 58.96 12.89 23.41
N LEU A 467 58.60 11.98 22.51
CA LEU A 467 58.96 12.08 21.10
C LEU A 467 57.93 12.97 20.40
N ILE A 468 58.37 14.14 19.95
CA ILE A 468 57.49 15.18 19.41
C ILE A 468 57.93 15.51 17.99
N TYR A 469 57.01 15.40 17.04
CA TYR A 469 57.21 15.85 15.67
C TYR A 469 56.22 16.98 15.31
N ASP A 470 56.78 18.10 14.88
CA ASP A 470 56.04 19.21 14.27
C ASP A 470 56.88 19.83 13.14
N SER A 471 56.46 19.59 11.90
CA SER A 471 57.12 20.12 10.69
C SER A 471 57.15 21.65 10.63
N SER A 472 56.26 22.34 11.35
CA SER A 472 56.18 23.80 11.38
C SER A 472 57.04 24.44 12.48
N LYS A 473 57.71 23.65 13.32
CA LYS A 473 58.53 24.16 14.42
C LYS A 473 59.87 24.72 13.92
N GLY A 474 60.03 26.05 14.01
CA GLY A 474 61.30 26.74 13.73
C GLY A 474 62.29 26.75 14.90
N GLY A 475 63.55 27.11 14.60
CA GLY A 475 64.64 27.28 15.58
C GLY A 475 65.58 26.07 15.70
N SER A 476 66.65 26.23 16.49
CA SER A 476 67.68 25.20 16.72
C SER A 476 68.27 25.23 18.13
N LYS A 477 68.73 24.07 18.62
CA LYS A 477 69.50 23.90 19.86
C LYS A 477 70.71 23.00 19.57
N GLY A 478 71.89 23.36 20.08
CA GLY A 478 73.16 22.68 19.74
C GLY A 478 73.48 22.67 18.23
N GLY A 479 72.92 23.60 17.45
CA GLY A 479 73.02 23.60 15.99
C GLY A 479 72.04 22.68 15.24
N TYR A 480 71.14 21.97 15.94
CA TYR A 480 70.17 21.06 15.32
C TYR A 480 68.72 21.59 15.35
N PRO A 481 67.91 21.35 14.31
CA PRO A 481 66.51 21.78 14.24
C PRO A 481 65.63 21.20 15.36
N LEU A 482 64.51 21.88 15.63
CA LEU A 482 63.51 21.50 16.63
C LEU A 482 62.26 20.81 16.04
N THR A 483 62.31 20.36 14.78
CA THR A 483 61.20 19.73 14.07
C THR A 483 60.89 18.32 14.57
N TYR A 484 61.90 17.58 15.03
CA TYR A 484 61.76 16.30 15.73
C TYR A 484 62.64 16.31 16.99
N THR A 485 62.02 16.25 18.17
CA THR A 485 62.72 16.37 19.45
C THR A 485 62.37 15.23 20.39
N ALA A 486 63.35 14.83 21.22
CA ALA A 486 63.14 13.97 22.38
C ALA A 486 63.32 14.82 23.63
N ARG A 487 62.22 15.06 24.36
CA ARG A 487 62.22 15.88 25.57
C ARG A 487 62.13 15.00 26.80
N ILE A 488 63.11 15.09 27.69
CA ILE A 488 63.16 14.28 28.91
C ILE A 488 62.09 14.78 29.89
N ILE A 489 61.26 13.86 30.41
CA ILE A 489 60.15 14.20 31.32
C ILE A 489 60.25 13.60 32.72
N ASN A 490 61.14 12.64 32.95
CA ASN A 490 61.41 12.09 34.29
C ASN A 490 62.88 12.39 34.70
N ARG A 491 63.08 13.05 35.85
CA ARG A 491 64.40 13.24 36.47
C ARG A 491 64.43 12.54 37.83
N GLN A 492 65.44 11.71 38.07
CA GLN A 492 65.93 11.44 39.43
C GLN A 492 67.01 12.49 39.73
N ASN A 493 66.89 13.18 40.87
CA ASN A 493 67.89 14.13 41.35
C ASN A 493 69.00 13.40 42.08
#